data_AF-A0A1H6DMY2-F1
#
_entry.id   AF-A0A1H6DMY2-F1
#
_cell.length_a   1.000
_cell.length_b   1.000
_cell.length_c   1.000
_cell.angle_alpha   90.00
_cell.angle_beta   90.00
_cell.angle_gamma   90.00
#
_symmetry.space_group_name_H-M   'P 1'
#
loop_
_entity.id
_entity.type
_entity.pdbx_description
1 polymer ?
#
loop_
_entity_poly.entity_id
_entity_poly.type
_entity_poly.pdbx_seq_one_letter_code
_entity_poly.pdbx_strand_id
1 'polypeptide(L)'
;MAKSRRTPRAVAAAVLVPLALAASAGCGGPAHHDRPAPAPTSATPTANPHTADPDPRHLALGDCFDADRGLTLTGGTQPAGPVHIVPCTGTHDAEVYGRFTYVEGGYPAAQLRIIATSDCADLVPRYDMDSWTLSATAELARALLPTRTQWAAGDHDGICYWTPRDPPTTTRLRHDRTTSTAAQYAYLDAVDRPESALATDPASQGETDLSSYQNWSAGVADSLTTEEQLLRARTWPVAAQGPVEALLQRVDALVPQWRAASQQASPAAIKRTTGTLRGRNAEPQEQAVRQALGLTTTRAR
;
A
#
# COMPACT_ATOMS: atom_id res chain seq x y z
N MET A 1 49.06 8.91 -1.93
CA MET A 1 48.30 10.17 -2.15
C MET A 1 46.95 10.06 -1.46
N ALA A 2 46.45 11.16 -0.90
CA ALA A 2 45.71 11.24 0.36
C ALA A 2 44.23 10.80 0.34
N LYS A 3 43.83 10.21 1.47
CA LYS A 3 42.44 9.88 1.89
C LYS A 3 41.71 11.16 2.28
N SER A 4 40.64 11.53 1.57
CA SER A 4 39.77 12.66 1.96
C SER A 4 38.56 12.13 2.73
N ARG A 5 38.54 12.39 4.05
CA ARG A 5 37.40 12.18 4.95
C ARG A 5 36.50 13.41 4.87
N ARG A 6 35.22 13.25 4.54
CA ARG A 6 34.22 14.32 4.69
C ARG A 6 33.44 14.09 5.99
N THR A 7 33.58 15.03 6.91
CA THR A 7 32.77 15.18 8.13
C THR A 7 31.46 15.91 7.80
N PRO A 8 30.31 15.50 8.34
CA PRO A 8 29.08 16.28 8.25
C PRO A 8 29.05 17.38 9.34
N ARG A 9 28.78 18.62 8.92
CA ARG A 9 28.45 19.74 9.81
C ARG A 9 26.96 19.67 10.16
N ALA A 10 26.66 19.53 11.45
CA ALA A 10 25.32 19.77 11.99
C ALA A 10 25.04 21.29 11.98
N VAL A 11 23.88 21.68 11.46
CA VAL A 11 23.35 23.05 11.59
C VAL A 11 22.06 22.94 12.40
N ALA A 12 22.14 23.31 13.67
CA ALA A 12 20.98 23.53 14.53
C ALA A 12 20.46 24.96 14.26
N ALA A 13 19.22 25.08 13.80
CA ALA A 13 18.52 26.36 13.69
C ALA A 13 17.45 26.42 14.79
N ALA A 14 17.73 27.21 15.83
CA ALA A 14 16.75 27.59 16.85
C ALA A 14 15.88 28.72 16.29
N VAL A 15 14.56 28.50 16.23
CA VAL A 15 13.59 29.54 15.85
C VAL A 15 12.99 30.12 17.13
N LEU A 16 13.36 31.37 17.42
CA LEU A 16 12.76 32.21 18.46
C LEU A 16 11.48 32.86 17.92
N VAL A 17 10.37 32.67 18.63
CA VAL A 17 9.07 33.32 18.37
C VAL A 17 8.97 34.57 19.27
N PRO A 18 8.76 35.79 18.72
CA PRO A 18 8.38 36.93 19.54
C PRO A 18 6.85 37.00 19.70
N LEU A 19 6.40 37.00 20.96
CA LEU A 19 5.07 37.44 21.38
C LEU A 19 4.93 38.95 21.15
N ALA A 20 3.96 39.36 20.35
CA ALA A 20 3.51 40.75 20.29
C ALA A 20 2.12 40.85 20.94
N LEU A 21 2.07 41.47 22.13
CA LEU A 21 0.83 41.97 22.72
C LEU A 21 0.43 43.26 21.98
N ALA A 22 -0.77 43.26 21.40
CA ALA A 22 -1.46 44.48 21.00
C ALA A 22 -2.79 44.56 21.74
N ALA A 23 -2.84 45.45 22.72
CA ALA A 23 -4.08 45.94 23.32
C ALA A 23 -4.60 47.10 22.47
N SER A 24 -5.85 47.02 22.01
CA SER A 24 -6.57 48.17 21.48
C SER A 24 -7.96 48.27 22.12
N ALA A 25 -8.20 49.48 22.61
CA ALA A 25 -9.37 49.91 23.35
C ALA A 25 -10.64 49.92 22.50
N GLY A 26 -11.77 49.73 23.17
CA GLY A 26 -13.10 49.79 22.59
C GLY A 26 -13.55 51.20 22.20
N CYS A 27 -14.56 51.22 21.32
CA CYS A 27 -15.51 52.31 21.17
C CYS A 27 -16.90 51.68 20.96
N GLY A 28 -17.86 52.10 21.78
CA GLY A 28 -19.24 51.61 21.76
C GLY A 28 -20.09 52.21 20.64
N GLY A 29 -21.13 51.46 20.27
CA GLY A 29 -22.22 51.87 19.39
C GLY A 29 -23.52 51.16 19.83
N PRO A 30 -24.71 51.76 19.57
CA PRO A 30 -25.88 51.60 20.41
C PRO A 30 -26.70 50.32 20.17
N ALA A 31 -27.45 49.97 21.20
CA ALA A 31 -28.37 48.83 21.30
C ALA A 31 -29.40 48.80 20.16
N HIS A 32 -29.36 47.73 19.37
CA HIS A 32 -30.49 47.28 18.56
C HIS A 32 -31.23 46.17 19.32
N HIS A 33 -32.53 46.38 19.51
CA HIS A 33 -33.43 45.46 20.19
C HIS A 33 -33.45 44.07 19.55
N ASP A 34 -33.35 43.08 20.43
CA ASP A 34 -33.44 41.65 20.19
C ASP A 34 -34.69 41.24 19.39
N ARG A 35 -34.45 40.56 18.28
CA ARG A 35 -35.40 39.60 17.71
C ARG A 35 -34.69 38.25 17.73
N PRO A 36 -35.21 37.23 18.44
CA PRO A 36 -34.53 35.94 18.50
C PRO A 36 -34.48 35.33 17.10
N ALA A 37 -33.27 35.04 16.64
CA ALA A 37 -33.03 34.27 15.43
C ALA A 37 -33.66 32.87 15.60
N PRO A 38 -34.33 32.31 14.57
CA PRO A 38 -34.73 30.91 14.63
C PRO A 38 -33.47 30.05 14.77
N ALA A 39 -33.53 29.06 15.67
CA ALA A 39 -32.45 28.12 15.92
C ALA A 39 -31.92 27.53 14.59
N PRO A 40 -30.60 27.31 14.45
CA PRO A 40 -30.09 26.57 13.31
C PRO A 40 -30.65 25.15 13.41
N THR A 41 -31.66 24.85 12.60
CA THR A 41 -32.10 23.48 12.35
C THR A 41 -30.88 22.70 11.95
N SER A 42 -30.53 21.67 12.72
CA SER A 42 -29.53 20.68 12.35
C SER A 42 -30.01 19.97 11.09
N ALA A 43 -29.69 20.55 9.94
CA ALA A 43 -29.77 19.87 8.67
C ALA A 43 -28.60 18.90 8.64
N THR A 44 -28.89 17.64 8.96
CA THR A 44 -28.08 16.51 8.50
C THR A 44 -27.79 16.75 7.01
N PRO A 45 -26.52 16.68 6.55
CA PRO A 45 -26.23 16.71 5.13
C PRO A 45 -26.98 15.54 4.50
N THR A 46 -28.10 15.85 3.86
CA THR A 46 -28.84 14.87 3.08
C THR A 46 -27.98 14.67 1.86
N ALA A 47 -27.33 13.50 1.77
CA ALA A 47 -26.60 13.09 0.59
C ALA A 47 -27.54 13.33 -0.61
N ASN A 48 -27.17 14.25 -1.48
CA ASN A 48 -27.89 14.50 -2.71
C ASN A 48 -27.53 13.32 -3.63
N PRO A 49 -28.44 12.38 -3.94
CA PRO A 49 -28.16 11.39 -4.95
C PRO A 49 -28.29 12.12 -6.30
N HIS A 50 -27.26 12.04 -7.14
CA HIS A 50 -27.20 12.64 -8.50
C HIS A 50 -26.67 14.08 -8.64
N THR A 51 -25.63 14.46 -7.89
CA THR A 51 -24.67 15.44 -8.45
C THR A 51 -23.72 14.71 -9.40
N ALA A 52 -23.74 15.12 -10.68
CA ALA A 52 -22.93 14.70 -11.83
C ALA A 52 -21.88 13.61 -11.56
N ASP A 53 -21.98 12.50 -12.30
CA ASP A 53 -20.92 11.50 -12.45
C ASP A 53 -19.54 12.16 -12.40
N PRO A 54 -18.73 11.93 -11.35
CA PRO A 54 -17.38 12.46 -11.33
C PRO A 54 -16.65 11.99 -12.59
N ASP A 55 -16.01 12.93 -13.29
CA ASP A 55 -15.00 12.58 -14.28
C ASP A 55 -14.04 11.61 -13.57
N PRO A 56 -13.81 10.39 -14.11
CA PRO A 56 -12.99 9.37 -13.44
C PRO A 56 -11.60 9.87 -13.03
N ARG A 57 -11.10 10.95 -13.64
CA ARG A 57 -9.88 11.67 -13.22
C ARG A 57 -9.91 12.22 -11.78
N HIS A 58 -11.09 12.38 -11.19
CA HIS A 58 -11.28 12.90 -9.83
C HIS A 58 -11.30 11.80 -8.78
N LEU A 59 -11.27 10.52 -9.17
CA LEU A 59 -11.22 9.42 -8.22
C LEU A 59 -9.95 9.53 -7.35
N ALA A 60 -10.15 9.61 -6.04
CA ALA A 60 -9.10 9.68 -5.06
C ALA A 60 -8.62 8.29 -4.65
N LEU A 61 -7.42 8.25 -4.05
CA LEU A 61 -6.92 7.05 -3.42
C LEU A 61 -7.89 6.57 -2.34
N GLY A 62 -8.38 5.33 -2.45
CA GLY A 62 -9.38 4.78 -1.54
C GLY A 62 -10.83 4.88 -1.97
N ASP A 63 -11.12 5.52 -3.10
CA ASP A 63 -12.49 5.58 -3.60
C ASP A 63 -12.91 4.22 -4.18
N CYS A 64 -14.06 3.74 -3.73
CA CYS A 64 -14.77 2.63 -4.36
C CYS A 64 -15.82 3.20 -5.32
N PHE A 65 -15.99 2.56 -6.48
CA PHE A 65 -16.88 3.07 -7.51
C PHE A 65 -17.54 1.97 -8.35
N ASP A 66 -18.69 2.31 -8.91
CA ASP A 66 -19.41 1.54 -9.92
C ASP A 66 -19.21 2.15 -11.31
N ALA A 67 -19.20 1.31 -12.34
CA ALA A 67 -19.05 1.77 -13.72
C ALA A 67 -20.23 1.33 -14.61
N ASP A 68 -21.01 2.31 -15.07
CA ASP A 68 -22.28 2.10 -15.79
C ASP A 68 -22.20 1.23 -17.04
N ARG A 69 -21.03 1.15 -17.70
CA ARG A 69 -20.81 0.39 -18.94
C ARG A 69 -19.67 -0.60 -18.83
N GLY A 70 -19.46 -1.19 -17.65
CA GLY A 70 -18.31 -2.05 -17.40
C GLY A 70 -16.98 -1.30 -17.52
N LEU A 71 -15.93 -1.86 -16.92
CA LEU A 71 -14.64 -1.20 -16.77
C LEU A 71 -13.77 -1.36 -18.02
N THR A 72 -14.23 -0.87 -19.18
CA THR A 72 -13.40 -0.84 -20.39
C THR A 72 -12.47 0.37 -20.34
N LEU A 73 -11.44 0.29 -19.50
CA LEU A 73 -10.51 1.39 -19.21
C LEU A 73 -9.20 1.13 -19.96
N THR A 74 -9.31 1.16 -21.27
CA THR A 74 -8.19 0.93 -22.20
C THR A 74 -7.77 2.29 -22.75
N GLY A 75 -6.81 2.94 -22.08
CA GLY A 75 -6.19 4.20 -22.51
C GLY A 75 -6.10 4.29 -24.03
N GLY A 76 -6.84 5.25 -24.60
CA GLY A 76 -7.20 5.26 -26.01
C GLY A 76 -7.98 6.51 -26.39
N THR A 77 -8.49 6.57 -27.63
CA THR A 77 -9.15 7.74 -28.23
C THR A 77 -10.49 8.14 -27.62
N GLN A 78 -10.99 7.41 -26.62
CA GLN A 78 -12.28 7.65 -25.99
C GLN A 78 -12.09 7.90 -24.49
N PRO A 79 -12.78 8.90 -23.92
CA PRO A 79 -12.78 9.11 -22.48
C PRO A 79 -13.40 7.90 -21.77
N ALA A 80 -12.99 7.67 -20.52
CA ALA A 80 -13.67 6.73 -19.65
C ALA A 80 -15.16 7.12 -19.51
N GLY A 81 -16.03 6.12 -19.38
CA GLY A 81 -17.44 6.35 -19.08
C GLY A 81 -17.63 6.96 -17.69
N PRO A 82 -18.84 7.47 -17.40
CA PRO A 82 -19.19 7.91 -16.04
C PRO A 82 -18.94 6.81 -15.00
N VAL A 83 -18.57 7.24 -13.79
CA VAL A 83 -18.37 6.38 -12.62
C VAL A 83 -19.11 6.97 -11.43
N HIS A 84 -19.64 6.11 -10.56
CA HIS A 84 -20.33 6.52 -9.34
C HIS A 84 -19.49 6.15 -8.13
N ILE A 85 -19.02 7.13 -7.35
CA ILE A 85 -18.35 6.83 -6.07
C ILE A 85 -19.39 6.29 -5.09
N VAL A 86 -19.12 5.11 -4.54
CA VAL A 86 -20.00 4.40 -3.60
C VAL A 86 -19.25 4.06 -2.31
N PRO A 87 -19.96 3.83 -1.18
CA PRO A 87 -19.30 3.41 0.05
C PRO A 87 -18.60 2.05 -0.14
N CYS A 88 -17.32 1.96 0.20
CA CYS A 88 -16.57 0.71 0.12
C CYS A 88 -17.07 -0.42 1.04
N THR A 89 -17.91 -0.10 2.03
CA THR A 89 -18.59 -1.11 2.87
C THR A 89 -19.79 -1.74 2.17
N GLY A 90 -20.26 -1.14 1.08
CA GLY A 90 -21.29 -1.67 0.21
C GLY A 90 -20.69 -2.39 -1.00
N THR A 91 -21.58 -2.89 -1.84
CA THR A 91 -21.22 -3.48 -3.14
C THR A 91 -20.60 -2.42 -4.04
N HIS A 92 -19.46 -2.74 -4.65
CA HIS A 92 -18.81 -1.89 -5.64
C HIS A 92 -18.10 -2.71 -6.72
N ASP A 93 -17.91 -2.12 -7.90
CA ASP A 93 -17.21 -2.74 -9.03
C ASP A 93 -15.68 -2.61 -8.94
N ALA A 94 -15.17 -1.52 -8.35
CA ALA A 94 -13.75 -1.22 -8.32
C ALA A 94 -13.32 -0.36 -7.12
N GLU A 95 -12.03 -0.43 -6.77
CA GLU A 95 -11.39 0.37 -5.71
C GLU A 95 -10.08 0.99 -6.22
N VAL A 96 -9.90 2.30 -6.06
CA VAL A 96 -8.67 2.99 -6.43
C VAL A 96 -7.58 2.76 -5.40
N TYR A 97 -6.47 2.16 -5.84
CA TYR A 97 -5.35 1.82 -4.97
C TYR A 97 -4.07 2.62 -5.27
N GLY A 98 -4.02 3.35 -6.38
CA GLY A 98 -2.80 4.04 -6.79
C GLY A 98 -3.06 5.21 -7.72
N ARG A 99 -2.17 6.19 -7.67
CA ARG A 99 -2.10 7.30 -8.61
C ARG A 99 -0.65 7.58 -8.95
N PHE A 100 -0.40 7.93 -10.19
CA PHE A 100 0.92 8.31 -10.67
C PHE A 100 0.77 9.40 -11.73
N THR A 101 1.85 10.14 -11.98
CA THR A 101 1.86 11.21 -12.98
C THR A 101 2.98 10.93 -13.96
N TYR A 102 2.67 10.95 -15.26
CA TYR A 102 3.66 10.81 -16.31
C TYR A 102 4.57 12.03 -16.38
N VAL A 103 5.82 11.81 -16.77
CA VAL A 103 6.72 12.92 -17.11
C VAL A 103 6.13 13.73 -18.28
N GLU A 104 6.16 15.05 -18.15
CA GLU A 104 5.68 15.98 -19.17
C GLU A 104 6.37 15.74 -20.52
N GLY A 105 5.64 15.90 -21.62
CA GLY A 105 6.14 15.67 -22.96
C GLY A 105 5.04 15.44 -23.99
N GLY A 106 5.41 14.90 -25.16
CA GLY A 106 4.43 14.48 -26.17
C GLY A 106 3.64 13.25 -25.71
N TYR A 107 2.39 13.13 -26.16
CA TYR A 107 1.50 12.01 -25.79
C TYR A 107 2.10 10.64 -26.14
N PRO A 108 2.46 9.79 -25.15
CA PRO A 108 3.25 8.58 -25.38
C PRO A 108 2.36 7.37 -25.70
N ALA A 109 1.57 7.44 -26.78
CA ALA A 109 0.48 6.50 -27.08
C ALA A 109 0.85 5.02 -26.95
N ALA A 110 2.03 4.61 -27.42
CA ALA A 110 2.46 3.21 -27.40
C ALA A 110 3.00 2.76 -26.04
N GLN A 111 3.59 3.67 -25.27
CA GLN A 111 4.24 3.38 -23.99
C GLN A 111 3.29 3.54 -22.80
N LEU A 112 2.18 4.25 -22.99
CA LEU A 112 1.29 4.65 -21.90
C LEU A 112 0.80 3.45 -21.09
N ARG A 113 0.30 2.40 -21.76
CA ARG A 113 -0.11 1.14 -21.11
C ARG A 113 1.06 0.41 -20.44
N ILE A 114 2.24 0.40 -21.04
CA ILE A 114 3.41 -0.31 -20.51
C ILE A 114 3.85 0.31 -19.18
N ILE A 115 3.96 1.64 -19.17
CA ILE A 115 4.29 2.42 -17.97
C ILE A 115 3.21 2.21 -16.90
N ALA A 116 1.93 2.33 -17.28
CA ALA A 116 0.83 2.12 -16.34
C ALA A 116 0.86 0.73 -15.71
N THR A 117 1.12 -0.31 -16.49
CA THR A 117 1.23 -1.67 -15.96
C THR A 117 2.34 -1.79 -14.92
N SER A 118 3.50 -1.18 -15.16
CA SER A 118 4.62 -1.16 -14.22
C SER A 118 4.30 -0.35 -12.98
N ASP A 119 3.91 0.92 -13.14
CA ASP A 119 3.68 1.86 -12.04
C ASP A 119 2.54 1.37 -11.15
N CYS A 120 1.47 0.84 -11.74
CA CYS A 120 0.37 0.26 -10.98
C CYS A 120 0.81 -0.97 -10.18
N ALA A 121 1.61 -1.88 -10.76
CA ALA A 121 2.15 -3.01 -10.01
C ALA A 121 3.02 -2.56 -8.82
N ASP A 122 3.84 -1.52 -8.99
CA ASP A 122 4.71 -0.97 -7.93
C ASP A 122 3.94 -0.27 -6.80
N LEU A 123 2.71 0.18 -7.07
CA LEU A 123 1.86 0.87 -6.10
C LEU A 123 1.05 -0.10 -5.23
N VAL A 124 0.75 -1.31 -5.69
CA VAL A 124 -0.10 -2.28 -4.96
C VAL A 124 0.40 -2.53 -3.53
N PRO A 125 1.69 -2.86 -3.27
CA PRO A 125 2.15 -3.20 -1.92
C PRO A 125 2.05 -2.03 -0.92
N ARG A 126 1.91 -0.80 -1.41
CA ARG A 126 1.74 0.40 -0.56
C ARG A 126 0.30 0.58 -0.10
N TYR A 127 -0.65 -0.02 -0.82
CA TYR A 127 -2.08 0.11 -0.58
C TYR A 127 -2.67 -1.12 0.10
N ASP A 128 -2.21 -2.31 -0.31
CA ASP A 128 -2.56 -3.57 0.30
C ASP A 128 -1.30 -4.23 0.89
N MET A 129 -1.19 -4.18 2.21
CA MET A 129 -0.12 -4.86 2.93
C MET A 129 -0.37 -6.37 3.08
N ASP A 130 -1.56 -6.88 2.72
CA ASP A 130 -1.86 -8.30 2.83
C ASP A 130 -1.60 -9.01 1.51
N SER A 131 -0.38 -9.51 1.32
CA SER A 131 0.00 -10.24 0.10
C SER A 131 -0.87 -11.48 -0.19
N TRP A 132 -1.66 -11.96 0.78
CA TRP A 132 -2.54 -13.11 0.62
C TRP A 132 -3.89 -12.74 -0.01
N THR A 133 -4.29 -11.47 0.04
CA THR A 133 -5.49 -10.97 -0.65
C THR A 133 -5.21 -10.61 -2.11
N LEU A 134 -3.93 -10.42 -2.45
CA LEU A 134 -3.47 -10.18 -3.80
C LEU A 134 -3.49 -11.47 -4.62
N SER A 135 -4.51 -11.63 -5.47
CA SER A 135 -4.50 -12.72 -6.46
C SER A 135 -3.56 -12.39 -7.60
N ALA A 136 -2.82 -13.38 -8.10
CA ALA A 136 -2.09 -13.26 -9.37
C ALA A 136 -3.02 -13.03 -10.58
N THR A 137 -4.32 -13.27 -10.39
CA THR A 137 -5.35 -13.34 -11.44
C THR A 137 -6.30 -12.13 -11.48
N ALA A 138 -6.41 -11.34 -10.40
CA ALA A 138 -6.87 -9.98 -10.54
C ALA A 138 -5.74 -9.27 -11.27
N GLU A 139 -6.00 -8.87 -12.51
CA GLU A 139 -5.08 -8.05 -13.29
C GLU A 139 -4.94 -6.71 -12.55
N LEU A 140 -4.18 -6.67 -11.45
CA LEU A 140 -4.03 -5.50 -10.59
C LEU A 140 -3.58 -4.29 -11.42
N ALA A 141 -2.86 -4.52 -12.52
CA ALA A 141 -2.44 -3.53 -13.51
C ALA A 141 -3.57 -2.92 -14.37
N ARG A 142 -4.74 -2.59 -13.80
CA ARG A 142 -5.74 -1.77 -14.48
C ARG A 142 -5.54 -0.29 -14.14
N ALA A 143 -5.65 0.55 -15.15
CA ALA A 143 -5.46 1.98 -15.01
C ALA A 143 -6.45 2.78 -15.87
N LEU A 144 -6.98 3.85 -15.29
CA LEU A 144 -7.54 4.98 -16.03
C LEU A 144 -6.39 5.84 -16.53
N LEU A 145 -6.42 6.13 -17.82
CA LEU A 145 -5.30 6.73 -18.54
C LEU A 145 -5.80 7.93 -19.35
N PRO A 146 -5.03 9.03 -19.41
CA PRO A 146 -5.46 10.23 -20.11
C PRO A 146 -5.54 9.98 -21.61
N THR A 147 -6.56 10.53 -22.25
CA THR A 147 -6.67 10.60 -23.72
C THR A 147 -5.67 11.62 -24.27
N ARG A 148 -5.42 11.60 -25.59
CA ARG A 148 -4.59 12.62 -26.25
C ARG A 148 -5.09 14.05 -26.01
N THR A 149 -6.41 14.24 -25.99
CA THR A 149 -7.03 15.56 -25.76
C THR A 149 -6.80 16.03 -24.32
N GLN A 150 -6.98 15.13 -23.34
CA GLN A 150 -6.71 15.43 -21.93
C GLN A 150 -5.22 15.73 -21.71
N TRP A 151 -4.33 14.95 -22.33
CA TRP A 151 -2.90 15.20 -22.30
C TRP A 151 -2.52 16.58 -22.86
N ALA A 152 -3.09 16.96 -24.00
CA ALA A 152 -2.88 18.30 -24.57
C ALA A 152 -3.42 19.43 -23.68
N ALA A 153 -4.38 19.13 -22.80
CA ALA A 153 -4.92 20.05 -21.81
C ALA A 153 -4.15 20.05 -20.48
N GLY A 154 -3.04 19.30 -20.38
CA GLY A 154 -2.18 19.23 -19.19
C GLY A 154 -2.54 18.13 -18.20
N ASP A 155 -3.33 17.14 -18.61
CA ASP A 155 -3.59 15.96 -17.79
C ASP A 155 -2.59 14.85 -18.07
N HIS A 156 -1.73 14.60 -17.07
CA HIS A 156 -0.70 13.58 -17.12
C HIS A 156 -0.90 12.53 -16.02
N ASP A 157 -2.08 12.45 -15.40
CA ASP A 157 -2.33 11.54 -14.29
C ASP A 157 -2.86 10.18 -14.77
N GLY A 158 -2.30 9.11 -14.21
CA GLY A 158 -2.84 7.76 -14.27
C GLY A 158 -3.44 7.36 -12.92
N ILE A 159 -4.56 6.64 -12.94
CA ILE A 159 -5.24 6.14 -11.73
C ILE A 159 -5.33 4.62 -11.80
N CYS A 160 -4.69 3.95 -10.87
CA CYS A 160 -4.70 2.50 -10.76
C CYS A 160 -5.87 2.03 -9.90
N TYR A 161 -6.61 1.03 -10.37
CA TYR A 161 -7.78 0.52 -9.67
C TYR A 161 -7.82 -1.00 -9.70
N TRP A 162 -8.34 -1.57 -8.63
CA TRP A 162 -8.56 -3.00 -8.48
C TRP A 162 -10.00 -3.33 -8.79
N THR A 163 -10.19 -4.49 -9.40
CA THR A 163 -11.51 -5.08 -9.61
C THR A 163 -11.52 -6.47 -9.01
N PRO A 164 -12.54 -6.83 -8.21
CA PRO A 164 -12.72 -8.21 -7.80
C PRO A 164 -12.91 -9.11 -9.03
N ARG A 165 -12.59 -10.40 -8.87
CA ARG A 165 -12.84 -11.41 -9.92
C ARG A 165 -14.31 -11.51 -10.31
N ASP A 166 -15.18 -11.43 -9.31
CA ASP A 166 -16.63 -11.48 -9.47
C ASP A 166 -17.23 -10.18 -8.92
N PRO A 167 -17.41 -9.13 -9.75
CA PRO A 167 -18.12 -7.93 -9.34
C PRO A 167 -19.65 -8.15 -9.36
N PRO A 168 -20.40 -7.44 -8.49
CA PRO A 168 -19.92 -6.50 -7.46
C PRO A 168 -19.59 -7.19 -6.12
N THR A 169 -18.66 -6.64 -5.35
CA THR A 169 -18.24 -7.19 -4.04
C THR A 169 -18.33 -6.17 -2.91
N THR A 170 -18.41 -6.64 -1.66
CA THR A 170 -18.20 -5.81 -0.45
C THR A 170 -16.77 -5.86 0.06
N THR A 171 -15.93 -6.70 -0.54
CA THR A 171 -14.52 -6.86 -0.18
C THR A 171 -13.74 -5.64 -0.59
N ARG A 172 -13.02 -5.04 0.36
CA ARG A 172 -12.01 -4.03 0.09
C ARG A 172 -10.66 -4.67 -0.18
N LEU A 173 -9.89 -4.04 -1.06
CA LEU A 173 -8.47 -4.37 -1.27
C LEU A 173 -7.61 -3.82 -0.13
N ARG A 174 -7.91 -2.61 0.37
CA ARG A 174 -7.03 -1.88 1.30
C ARG A 174 -6.82 -2.59 2.64
N HIS A 175 -5.58 -2.98 2.92
CA HIS A 175 -5.10 -3.35 4.27
C HIS A 175 -4.00 -2.40 4.72
N ASP A 176 -4.36 -1.43 5.55
CA ASP A 176 -3.41 -0.52 6.19
C ASP A 176 -3.80 -0.21 7.65
N ARG A 177 -3.14 0.78 8.29
CA ARG A 177 -3.46 1.19 9.67
C ARG A 177 -4.89 1.70 9.86
N THR A 178 -5.55 2.16 8.80
CA THR A 178 -6.88 2.78 8.85
C THR A 178 -8.00 1.76 8.65
N THR A 179 -7.72 0.66 7.94
CA THR A 179 -8.70 -0.40 7.67
C THR A 179 -8.50 -1.66 8.49
N SER A 180 -7.29 -1.87 9.05
CA SER A 180 -6.96 -3.04 9.86
C SER A 180 -7.08 -2.76 11.36
N THR A 181 -7.43 -3.77 12.15
CA THR A 181 -7.23 -3.70 13.60
C THR A 181 -5.74 -3.55 13.93
N ALA A 182 -5.42 -3.00 15.11
CA ALA A 182 -4.03 -2.83 15.52
C ALA A 182 -3.23 -4.14 15.54
N ALA A 183 -3.88 -5.28 15.83
CA ALA A 183 -3.23 -6.59 15.84
C ALA A 183 -3.00 -7.11 14.42
N GLN A 184 -4.01 -7.01 13.53
CA GLN A 184 -3.87 -7.35 12.11
C GLN A 184 -2.74 -6.54 11.45
N TYR A 185 -2.75 -5.22 11.61
CA TYR A 185 -1.74 -4.35 11.02
C TYR A 185 -0.32 -4.74 11.45
N ALA A 186 -0.09 -4.98 12.74
CA ALA A 186 1.26 -5.32 13.20
C ALA A 186 1.72 -6.71 12.80
N TYR A 187 0.78 -7.65 12.62
CA TYR A 187 1.13 -8.94 12.06
C TYR A 187 1.55 -8.78 10.60
N LEU A 188 0.74 -8.09 9.78
CA LEU A 188 1.05 -7.83 8.37
C LEU A 188 2.37 -7.07 8.19
N ASP A 189 2.61 -6.04 9.00
CA ASP A 189 3.88 -5.27 8.97
C ASP A 189 5.11 -6.12 9.37
N ALA A 190 4.93 -7.10 10.26
CA ALA A 190 6.01 -8.00 10.65
C ALA A 190 6.35 -9.00 9.53
N VAL A 191 5.34 -9.64 8.94
CA VAL A 191 5.54 -10.67 7.91
C VAL A 191 5.91 -10.09 6.54
N ASP A 192 5.58 -8.82 6.26
CA ASP A 192 6.02 -8.13 5.04
C ASP A 192 7.56 -8.11 4.90
N ARG A 193 8.30 -8.02 6.00
CA ARG A 193 9.77 -7.93 5.97
C ARG A 193 10.43 -9.14 5.29
N PRO A 194 10.21 -10.38 5.75
CA PRO A 194 10.74 -11.55 5.07
C PRO A 194 10.09 -11.79 3.71
N GLU A 195 8.80 -11.50 3.52
CA GLU A 195 8.15 -11.65 2.21
C GLU A 195 8.80 -10.75 1.14
N SER A 196 9.00 -9.47 1.46
CA SER A 196 9.69 -8.51 0.60
C SER A 196 11.14 -8.93 0.30
N ALA A 197 11.89 -9.40 1.30
CA ALA A 197 13.26 -9.89 1.09
C ALA A 197 13.31 -11.16 0.21
N LEU A 198 12.32 -12.04 0.33
CA LEU A 198 12.21 -13.24 -0.50
C LEU A 198 11.84 -12.92 -1.95
N ALA A 199 11.05 -11.87 -2.19
CA ALA A 199 10.66 -11.43 -3.53
C ALA A 199 11.85 -10.96 -4.37
N THR A 200 12.90 -10.44 -3.73
CA THR A 200 14.14 -9.99 -4.40
C THR A 200 15.15 -11.13 -4.61
N ASP A 201 14.69 -12.37 -4.87
CA ASP A 201 15.58 -13.49 -5.25
C ASP A 201 16.49 -13.06 -6.42
N PRO A 202 17.82 -13.16 -6.31
CA PRO A 202 18.73 -12.79 -7.38
C PRO A 202 18.37 -13.42 -8.74
N ALA A 203 17.80 -14.63 -8.77
CA ALA A 203 17.35 -15.27 -10.00
C ALA A 203 16.26 -14.47 -10.73
N SER A 204 15.32 -13.86 -9.99
CA SER A 204 14.23 -13.07 -10.59
C SER A 204 14.75 -11.76 -11.19
N GLN A 205 15.92 -11.30 -10.75
CA GLN A 205 16.62 -10.11 -11.22
C GLN A 205 17.65 -10.42 -12.32
N GLY A 206 17.79 -11.68 -12.74
CA GLY A 206 18.81 -12.11 -13.71
C GLY A 206 20.23 -12.17 -13.15
N GLU A 207 20.39 -12.05 -11.83
CA GLU A 207 21.68 -12.11 -11.15
C GLU A 207 22.12 -13.56 -10.90
N THR A 208 23.41 -13.82 -11.06
CA THR A 208 23.97 -15.18 -10.98
C THR A 208 25.27 -15.30 -10.18
N ASP A 209 25.85 -14.17 -9.78
CA ASP A 209 27.10 -14.13 -9.04
C ASP A 209 26.93 -14.54 -7.57
N LEU A 210 28.04 -14.97 -6.96
CA LEU A 210 28.05 -15.44 -5.57
C LEU A 210 27.66 -14.35 -4.58
N SER A 211 28.16 -13.11 -4.77
CA SER A 211 27.90 -12.00 -3.85
C SER A 211 26.43 -11.68 -3.75
N SER A 212 25.69 -11.63 -4.86
CA SER A 212 24.24 -11.40 -4.86
C SER A 212 23.49 -12.44 -4.05
N TYR A 213 23.80 -13.72 -4.23
CA TYR A 213 23.18 -14.79 -3.45
C TYR A 213 23.54 -14.78 -1.97
N GLN A 214 24.79 -14.43 -1.63
CA GLN A 214 25.23 -14.30 -0.24
C GLN A 214 24.52 -13.11 0.44
N ASN A 215 24.51 -11.94 -0.21
CA ASN A 215 23.86 -10.73 0.29
C ASN A 215 22.36 -10.94 0.48
N TRP A 216 21.69 -11.52 -0.51
CA TRP A 216 20.27 -11.83 -0.43
C TRP A 216 19.96 -12.80 0.73
N SER A 217 20.73 -13.89 0.87
CA SER A 217 20.51 -14.86 1.95
C SER A 217 20.73 -14.25 3.34
N ALA A 218 21.72 -13.36 3.48
CA ALA A 218 21.92 -12.59 4.71
C ALA A 218 20.76 -11.62 4.97
N GLY A 219 20.31 -10.91 3.94
CA GLY A 219 19.17 -9.98 4.02
C GLY A 219 17.87 -10.67 4.45
N VAL A 220 17.61 -11.88 3.96
CA VAL A 220 16.46 -12.69 4.41
C VAL A 220 16.61 -13.09 5.89
N ALA A 221 17.82 -13.42 6.36
CA ALA A 221 18.03 -13.71 7.78
C ALA A 221 17.79 -12.49 8.68
N ASP A 222 18.21 -11.31 8.23
CA ASP A 222 18.03 -10.07 8.97
C ASP A 222 16.57 -9.60 8.96
N SER A 223 15.83 -9.83 7.88
CA SER A 223 14.39 -9.54 7.83
C SER A 223 13.57 -10.49 8.71
N LEU A 224 13.92 -11.78 8.77
CA LEU A 224 13.35 -12.73 9.74
C LEU A 224 13.64 -12.31 11.20
N THR A 225 14.87 -11.83 11.48
CA THR A 225 15.21 -11.30 12.81
C THR A 225 14.35 -10.06 13.14
N THR A 226 14.04 -9.25 12.14
CA THR A 226 13.17 -8.07 12.31
C THR A 226 11.71 -8.47 12.54
N GLU A 227 11.20 -9.47 11.81
CA GLU A 227 9.88 -10.05 12.05
C GLU A 227 9.77 -10.53 13.51
N GLU A 228 10.75 -11.29 14.00
CA GLU A 228 10.79 -11.78 15.37
C GLU A 228 10.67 -10.63 16.39
N GLN A 229 11.46 -9.57 16.21
CA GLN A 229 11.43 -8.40 17.10
C GLN A 229 10.07 -7.71 17.10
N LEU A 230 9.47 -7.51 15.93
CA LEU A 230 8.16 -6.87 15.79
C LEU A 230 7.05 -7.72 16.43
N LEU A 231 7.10 -9.04 16.26
CA LEU A 231 6.15 -9.96 16.86
C LEU A 231 6.27 -9.99 18.39
N ARG A 232 7.49 -9.91 18.95
CA ARG A 232 7.73 -9.88 20.40
C ARG A 232 7.45 -8.52 21.05
N ALA A 233 7.44 -7.43 20.29
CA ALA A 233 7.30 -6.06 20.82
C ALA A 233 5.90 -5.74 21.37
N ARG A 234 4.93 -6.65 21.27
CA ARG A 234 3.56 -6.41 21.68
C ARG A 234 2.90 -7.62 22.33
N THR A 235 1.84 -7.34 23.09
CA THR A 235 0.90 -8.36 23.54
C THR A 235 -0.13 -8.63 22.44
N TRP A 236 -0.36 -9.91 22.18
CA TRP A 236 -1.34 -10.39 21.20
C TRP A 236 -2.69 -10.68 21.86
N PRO A 237 -3.81 -10.57 21.12
CA PRO A 237 -5.10 -11.11 21.56
C PRO A 237 -4.93 -12.57 22.00
N VAL A 238 -5.67 -12.99 23.03
CA VAL A 238 -5.53 -14.33 23.64
C VAL A 238 -5.56 -15.45 22.60
N ALA A 239 -6.48 -15.36 21.62
CA ALA A 239 -6.60 -16.34 20.55
C ALA A 239 -5.35 -16.45 19.64
N ALA A 240 -4.56 -15.38 19.53
CA ALA A 240 -3.38 -15.31 18.66
C ALA A 240 -2.06 -15.59 19.39
N GLN A 241 -2.03 -15.62 20.73
CA GLN A 241 -0.78 -15.81 21.49
C GLN A 241 -0.08 -17.14 21.17
N GLY A 242 -0.80 -18.26 21.21
CA GLY A 242 -0.26 -19.58 20.86
C GLY A 242 0.23 -19.67 19.42
N PRO A 243 -0.58 -19.27 18.42
CA PRO A 243 -0.14 -19.20 17.02
C PRO A 243 1.11 -18.33 16.79
N VAL A 244 1.20 -17.15 17.42
CA VAL A 244 2.37 -16.27 17.28
C VAL A 244 3.61 -16.89 17.91
N GLU A 245 3.48 -17.54 19.07
CA GLU A 245 4.60 -18.25 19.69
C GLU A 245 5.13 -19.38 18.79
N ALA A 246 4.23 -20.12 18.13
CA ALA A 246 4.62 -21.15 17.16
C ALA A 246 5.30 -20.56 15.92
N LEU A 247 4.87 -19.38 15.45
CA LEU A 247 5.54 -18.65 14.37
C LEU A 247 6.94 -18.20 14.79
N LEU A 248 7.09 -17.62 15.99
CA LEU A 248 8.37 -17.20 16.55
C LEU A 248 9.37 -18.36 16.64
N GLN A 249 8.96 -19.52 17.16
CA GLN A 249 9.82 -20.72 17.23
C GLN A 249 10.33 -21.16 15.85
N ARG A 250 9.49 -21.02 14.82
CA ARG A 250 9.90 -21.31 13.44
C ARG A 250 10.90 -20.27 12.93
N VAL A 251 10.64 -18.98 13.16
CA VAL A 251 11.55 -17.89 12.78
C VAL A 251 12.92 -18.10 13.43
N ASP A 252 12.95 -18.38 14.75
CA ASP A 252 14.17 -18.69 15.52
C ASP A 252 14.97 -19.83 14.91
N ALA A 253 14.30 -20.87 14.40
CA ALA A 253 14.95 -22.00 13.74
C ALA A 253 15.48 -21.66 12.32
N LEU A 254 14.85 -20.73 11.61
CA LEU A 254 15.19 -20.39 10.22
C LEU A 254 16.34 -19.39 10.12
N VAL A 255 16.40 -18.39 11.01
CA VAL A 255 17.45 -17.35 11.01
C VAL A 255 18.87 -17.93 10.88
N PRO A 256 19.32 -18.88 11.73
CA PRO A 256 20.67 -19.43 11.62
C PRO A 256 20.90 -20.21 10.32
N GLN A 257 19.86 -20.82 9.74
CA GLN A 257 19.98 -21.57 8.49
C GLN A 257 20.15 -20.65 7.28
N TRP A 258 19.44 -19.51 7.26
CA TRP A 258 19.63 -18.48 6.25
C TRP A 258 21.01 -17.81 6.36
N ARG A 259 21.47 -17.52 7.58
CA ARG A 259 22.86 -17.06 7.81
C ARG A 259 23.89 -18.09 7.35
N ALA A 260 23.67 -19.38 7.60
CA ALA A 260 24.57 -20.42 7.11
C ALA A 260 24.58 -20.50 5.57
N ALA A 261 23.42 -20.33 4.92
CA ALA A 261 23.33 -20.26 3.46
C ALA A 261 24.17 -19.10 2.92
N SER A 262 24.11 -17.93 3.56
CA SER A 262 24.88 -16.74 3.15
C SER A 262 26.40 -16.91 3.20
N GLN A 263 26.91 -17.94 3.88
CA GLN A 263 28.34 -18.22 4.00
C GLN A 263 28.85 -19.30 3.04
N GLN A 264 27.98 -19.89 2.22
CA GLN A 264 28.40 -20.92 1.28
C GLN A 264 29.23 -20.33 0.13
N ALA A 265 30.14 -21.15 -0.40
CA ALA A 265 31.14 -20.72 -1.40
C ALA A 265 30.68 -20.85 -2.87
N SER A 266 29.42 -21.21 -3.14
CA SER A 266 28.92 -21.30 -4.52
C SER A 266 27.45 -20.92 -4.65
N PRO A 267 27.04 -20.24 -5.74
CA PRO A 267 25.64 -19.93 -6.00
C PRO A 267 24.76 -21.19 -6.04
N ALA A 268 25.27 -22.29 -6.61
CA ALA A 268 24.54 -23.55 -6.71
C ALA A 268 24.25 -24.17 -5.33
N ALA A 269 25.18 -24.08 -4.38
CA ALA A 269 24.94 -24.51 -3.02
C ALA A 269 23.88 -23.63 -2.35
N ILE A 270 24.00 -22.30 -2.47
CA ILE A 270 23.06 -21.36 -1.86
C ILE A 270 21.65 -21.60 -2.39
N LYS A 271 21.46 -21.65 -3.71
CA LYS A 271 20.17 -21.91 -4.35
C LYS A 271 19.51 -23.21 -3.85
N ARG A 272 20.30 -24.27 -3.65
CA ARG A 272 19.81 -25.56 -3.13
C ARG A 272 19.33 -25.43 -1.69
N THR A 273 20.13 -24.80 -0.83
CA THR A 273 19.79 -24.60 0.58
C THR A 273 18.58 -23.67 0.71
N THR A 274 18.57 -22.51 0.06
CA THR A 274 17.46 -21.55 0.16
C THR A 274 16.19 -22.06 -0.51
N GLY A 275 16.29 -22.83 -1.59
CA GLY A 275 15.15 -23.58 -2.15
C GLY A 275 14.51 -24.52 -1.13
N THR A 276 15.33 -25.24 -0.34
CA THR A 276 14.85 -26.11 0.74
C THR A 276 14.21 -25.29 1.88
N LEU A 277 14.82 -24.18 2.26
CA LEU A 277 14.29 -23.30 3.33
C LEU A 277 12.95 -22.67 2.95
N ARG A 278 12.79 -22.24 1.69
CA ARG A 278 11.51 -21.73 1.16
C ARG A 278 10.42 -22.80 1.13
N GLY A 279 10.78 -24.04 0.77
CA GLY A 279 9.87 -25.18 0.78
C GLY A 279 9.46 -25.67 2.17
N ARG A 280 10.10 -25.18 3.24
CA ARG A 280 9.63 -25.36 4.63
C ARG A 280 8.57 -24.30 4.90
N ASN A 281 7.38 -24.56 4.36
CA ASN A 281 6.26 -23.63 4.32
C ASN A 281 6.05 -22.95 5.67
N ALA A 282 5.94 -21.62 5.62
CA ALA A 282 5.41 -20.80 6.71
C ALA A 282 3.92 -20.97 6.92
N GLU A 283 3.26 -21.47 5.87
CA GLU A 283 1.83 -21.45 5.74
C GLU A 283 1.09 -21.99 6.97
N PRO A 284 1.44 -23.12 7.61
CA PRO A 284 0.62 -23.60 8.72
C PRO A 284 0.61 -22.63 9.92
N GLN A 285 1.78 -22.10 10.30
CA GLN A 285 1.89 -21.14 11.40
C GLN A 285 1.31 -19.77 11.02
N GLU A 286 1.59 -19.28 9.81
CA GLU A 286 1.01 -18.04 9.32
C GLU A 286 -0.52 -18.15 9.20
N GLN A 287 -1.06 -19.23 8.66
CA GLN A 287 -2.50 -19.50 8.60
C GLN A 287 -3.13 -19.50 9.99
N ALA A 288 -2.49 -20.12 10.98
CA ALA A 288 -3.00 -20.14 12.35
C ALA A 288 -3.05 -18.73 12.96
N VAL A 289 -2.02 -17.90 12.75
CA VAL A 289 -2.03 -16.50 13.21
C VAL A 289 -3.10 -15.70 12.48
N ARG A 290 -3.17 -15.85 11.16
CA ARG A 290 -4.16 -15.17 10.31
C ARG A 290 -5.59 -15.52 10.70
N GLN A 291 -5.87 -16.80 10.93
CA GLN A 291 -7.16 -17.27 11.41
C GLN A 291 -7.52 -16.63 12.77
N ALA A 292 -6.57 -16.60 13.71
CA ALA A 292 -6.78 -16.01 15.03
C ALA A 292 -7.00 -14.48 14.99
N LEU A 293 -6.49 -13.81 13.94
CA LEU A 293 -6.65 -12.38 13.69
C LEU A 293 -7.80 -12.05 12.72
N GLY A 294 -8.54 -13.04 12.23
CA GLY A 294 -9.63 -12.83 11.26
C GLY A 294 -9.16 -12.33 9.89
N LEU A 295 -7.94 -12.67 9.49
CA LEU A 295 -7.39 -12.42 8.14
C LEU A 295 -7.67 -13.62 7.23
N THR A 296 -7.57 -13.43 5.91
CA THR A 296 -7.73 -14.56 4.96
C THR A 296 -6.69 -15.65 5.23
N THR A 297 -7.08 -16.91 5.25
CA THR A 297 -6.18 -18.06 5.47
C THR A 297 -5.81 -18.77 4.18
N THR A 298 -6.23 -18.23 3.04
CA THR A 298 -5.90 -18.75 1.71
C THR A 298 -5.34 -17.64 0.87
N ARG A 299 -4.14 -17.86 0.30
CA ARG A 299 -3.61 -16.98 -0.74
C ARG A 299 -4.57 -16.98 -1.91
N ALA A 300 -4.93 -15.80 -2.37
CA ALA A 300 -5.74 -15.67 -3.56
C ALA A 300 -4.97 -16.25 -4.75
N ARG A 301 -5.54 -17.28 -5.40
CA ARG A 301 -4.92 -17.95 -6.57
C ARG A 301 -4.86 -17.05 -7.78
#